data_AF-A0AAN7KPG0-F1
#
_entry.id   AF-A0AAN7KPG0-F1
#
_cell.length_a   1.000
_cell.length_b   1.000
_cell.length_c   1.000
_cell.angle_alpha   90.00
_cell.angle_beta   90.00
_cell.angle_gamma   90.00
#
_symmetry.space_group_name_H-M   'P 1'
#
loop_
_entity.id
_entity.type
_entity.pdbx_description
1 polymer ?
#
loop_
_entity_poly.entity_id
_entity_poly.type
_entity_poly.pdbx_seq_one_letter_code
_entity_poly.pdbx_strand_id
1 'polypeptide(L)'
;MRFGLLFLTFAAFTHSCKFFLCRNDKGESLNASYYHIVNAVTSTAVGAEVTHNFSTNENTFTLGTQHALDPLTTLKARVNNMGKASALIQHQWRPKSFLTISGEVDTKSIDKTAKIGLALALKP
;
A
#
# COMPACT_ATOMS: atom_id res chain seq x y z
N MET A 1 -8.74 -4.32 11.18
CA MET A 1 -8.34 -3.39 10.09
C MET A 1 -7.30 -4.06 9.23
N ARG A 2 -7.66 -4.48 8.01
CA ARG A 2 -6.82 -5.31 7.12
C ARG A 2 -5.80 -4.45 6.36
N PHE A 3 -5.06 -3.63 7.10
CA PHE A 3 -3.97 -2.80 6.58
C PHE A 3 -2.66 -3.60 6.37
N GLY A 4 -2.59 -4.82 6.93
CA GLY A 4 -1.39 -5.66 6.87
C GLY A 4 -1.27 -6.57 5.66
N LEU A 5 -2.38 -7.10 5.12
CA LEU A 5 -2.27 -8.26 4.22
C LEU A 5 -1.98 -7.92 2.75
N LEU A 6 -2.27 -6.70 2.29
CA LEU A 6 -1.96 -6.29 0.91
C LEU A 6 -0.57 -5.66 0.79
N PHE A 7 -0.08 -4.95 1.83
CA PHE A 7 1.30 -4.43 1.83
C PHE A 7 2.34 -5.50 2.18
N LEU A 8 1.97 -6.57 2.90
CA LEU A 8 2.82 -7.74 3.04
C LEU A 8 3.05 -8.45 1.70
N THR A 9 2.15 -8.32 0.72
CA THR A 9 2.38 -8.87 -0.63
C THR A 9 3.36 -8.01 -1.44
N PHE A 10 3.39 -6.69 -1.24
CA PHE A 10 4.37 -5.82 -1.89
C PHE A 10 5.75 -5.83 -1.22
N ALA A 11 5.83 -6.05 0.10
CA ALA A 11 7.10 -6.23 0.79
C ALA A 11 7.66 -7.66 0.68
N ALA A 12 6.82 -8.69 0.52
CA ALA A 12 7.27 -10.07 0.33
C ALA A 12 7.88 -10.34 -1.06
N PHE A 13 7.61 -9.49 -2.05
CA PHE A 13 8.16 -9.62 -3.41
C PHE A 13 9.30 -8.65 -3.72
N THR A 14 10.09 -8.30 -2.70
CA THR A 14 11.34 -7.53 -2.88
C THR A 14 12.48 -8.38 -3.51
N HIS A 15 12.13 -9.43 -4.27
CA HIS A 15 13.04 -10.15 -5.16
C HIS A 15 12.26 -10.60 -6.42
N SER A 16 12.40 -9.83 -7.51
CA SER A 16 12.22 -10.25 -8.91
C SER A 16 10.88 -10.11 -9.65
N CYS A 17 9.78 -9.62 -9.08
CA CYS A 17 8.52 -9.50 -9.85
C CYS A 17 8.13 -8.04 -10.16
N LYS A 18 8.39 -7.58 -11.40
CA LYS A 18 8.02 -6.23 -11.89
C LYS A 18 6.56 -6.13 -12.35
N PHE A 19 5.92 -7.26 -12.61
CA PHE A 19 4.52 -7.38 -13.01
C PHE A 19 3.95 -8.69 -12.44
N PHE A 20 2.83 -8.61 -11.73
CA PHE A 20 2.22 -9.75 -11.06
C PHE A 20 0.74 -9.82 -11.35
N LEU A 21 0.29 -11.00 -11.81
CA LEU A 21 -1.12 -11.32 -12.02
C LEU A 21 -1.54 -12.36 -10.99
N CYS A 22 -2.57 -12.06 -10.21
CA CYS A 22 -3.11 -12.96 -9.21
C CYS A 22 -4.60 -13.15 -9.39
N ARG A 23 -5.05 -14.41 -9.29
CA ARG A 23 -6.47 -14.77 -9.31
C ARG A 23 -6.93 -15.02 -7.88
N ASN A 24 -7.87 -14.22 -7.41
CA ASN A 24 -8.37 -14.24 -6.02
C ASN A 24 -9.81 -14.76 -5.96
N ASP A 25 -10.25 -15.11 -4.74
CA ASP A 25 -11.61 -15.52 -4.39
C ASP A 25 -12.20 -16.60 -5.31
N LYS A 26 -11.60 -17.79 -5.29
CA LYS A 26 -12.00 -18.94 -6.14
C LYS A 26 -12.09 -18.62 -7.64
N GLY A 27 -11.50 -17.51 -8.07
CA GLY A 27 -11.51 -17.07 -9.45
C GLY A 27 -12.51 -15.98 -9.81
N GLU A 28 -13.13 -15.36 -8.81
CA GLU A 28 -14.07 -14.25 -8.96
C GLU A 28 -13.37 -12.91 -9.19
N SER A 29 -12.09 -12.76 -8.82
CA SER A 29 -11.36 -11.52 -9.06
C SER A 29 -9.97 -11.74 -9.66
N LEU A 30 -9.58 -10.82 -10.54
CA LEU A 30 -8.25 -10.72 -11.13
C LEU A 30 -7.56 -9.47 -10.61
N ASN A 31 -6.34 -9.64 -10.13
CA ASN A 31 -5.48 -8.57 -9.68
C ASN A 31 -4.27 -8.49 -10.60
N ALA A 32 -4.03 -7.32 -11.17
CA ALA A 32 -2.84 -7.00 -11.94
C ALA A 32 -2.09 -5.88 -11.24
N SER A 33 -0.85 -6.13 -10.85
CA SER A 33 0.00 -5.14 -10.21
C SER A 33 1.27 -4.92 -11.00
N TYR A 34 1.67 -3.66 -11.10
CA TYR A 34 2.90 -3.21 -11.72
C TYR A 34 3.66 -2.37 -10.71
N TYR A 35 4.93 -2.67 -10.53
CA TYR A 35 5.78 -1.97 -9.57
C TYR A 35 7.14 -1.66 -10.18
N HIS A 36 7.56 -0.40 -10.03
CA HIS A 36 8.82 0.10 -10.54
C HIS A 36 9.56 0.85 -9.44
N ILE A 37 10.73 0.31 -9.07
CA ILE A 37 11.70 0.99 -8.21
C ILE A 37 12.49 1.96 -9.08
N VAL A 38 12.30 3.26 -8.82
CA VAL A 38 13.02 4.33 -9.53
C VAL A 38 14.42 4.48 -8.95
N ASN A 39 14.53 4.39 -7.63
CA ASN A 39 15.81 4.52 -6.95
C ASN A 39 15.85 3.64 -5.70
N ALA A 40 16.71 2.62 -5.71
CA ALA A 40 16.90 1.70 -4.59
C ALA A 40 17.63 2.37 -3.41
N VAL A 41 18.47 3.38 -3.65
CA VAL A 41 19.24 4.09 -2.63
C VAL A 41 18.32 4.95 -1.76
N THR A 42 17.33 5.60 -2.37
CA THR A 42 16.32 6.41 -1.66
C THR A 42 14.99 5.67 -1.47
N SER A 43 14.97 4.34 -1.64
CA SER A 43 13.77 3.49 -1.56
C SER A 43 12.52 4.11 -2.21
N THR A 44 12.72 4.78 -3.34
CA THR A 44 11.68 5.47 -4.08
C THR A 44 11.12 4.53 -5.12
N ALA A 45 9.83 4.28 -5.04
CA ALA A 45 9.16 3.41 -5.97
C ALA A 45 7.72 3.84 -6.22
N VAL A 46 7.24 3.47 -7.39
CA VAL A 46 5.89 3.76 -7.82
C VAL A 46 5.24 2.44 -8.23
N GLY A 47 3.95 2.32 -7.96
CA GLY A 47 3.21 1.13 -8.28
C GLY A 47 1.79 1.48 -8.71
N ALA A 48 1.25 0.64 -9.59
CA ALA A 48 -0.15 0.66 -9.95
C ALA A 48 -0.71 -0.74 -9.78
N GLU A 49 -1.96 -0.83 -9.37
CA GLU A 49 -2.67 -2.07 -9.13
C GLU A 49 -4.09 -1.94 -9.69
N VAL A 50 -4.47 -2.85 -10.56
CA VAL A 50 -5.79 -2.95 -11.16
C VAL A 50 -6.42 -4.24 -10.68
N THR A 51 -7.56 -4.15 -10.01
CA THR A 51 -8.35 -5.32 -9.63
C THR A 51 -9.65 -5.31 -10.41
N HIS A 52 -9.88 -6.32 -11.24
CA HIS A 52 -11.16 -6.58 -11.89
C HIS A 52 -11.91 -7.63 -11.10
N ASN A 53 -13.07 -7.29 -10.55
CA ASN A 53 -13.96 -8.26 -9.95
C ASN A 53 -14.97 -8.72 -11.00
N PHE A 54 -14.92 -9.98 -11.40
CA PHE A 54 -15.90 -10.56 -12.33
C PHE A 54 -17.28 -10.69 -11.70
N SER A 55 -17.36 -10.83 -10.37
CA SER A 55 -18.63 -11.00 -9.65
C SER A 55 -19.46 -9.72 -9.61
N THR A 56 -18.83 -8.57 -9.30
CA THR A 56 -19.52 -7.27 -9.26
C THR A 56 -19.38 -6.47 -10.56
N ASN A 57 -18.59 -6.96 -11.53
CA ASN A 57 -18.18 -6.25 -12.75
C ASN A 57 -17.49 -4.90 -12.47
N GLU A 58 -16.98 -4.70 -11.27
CA GLU A 58 -16.33 -3.45 -10.88
C GLU A 58 -14.82 -3.52 -11.10
N ASN A 59 -14.28 -2.43 -11.65
CA ASN A 59 -12.85 -2.21 -11.81
C ASN A 59 -12.34 -1.29 -10.71
N THR A 60 -11.50 -1.81 -9.82
CA THR A 60 -10.78 -1.00 -8.85
C THR A 60 -9.39 -0.71 -9.37
N PHE A 61 -9.10 0.54 -9.67
CA PHE A 61 -7.77 0.99 -10.01
C PHE A 61 -7.14 1.68 -8.82
N THR A 62 -5.90 1.33 -8.52
CA THR A 62 -5.13 1.91 -7.43
C THR A 62 -3.76 2.35 -7.93
N LEU A 63 -3.39 3.59 -7.62
CA LEU A 63 -2.03 4.09 -7.74
C LEU A 63 -1.40 4.22 -6.37
N GLY A 64 -0.13 3.86 -6.25
CA GLY A 64 0.63 3.98 -5.03
C GLY A 64 2.05 4.47 -5.28
N THR A 65 2.58 5.21 -4.33
CA THR A 65 3.98 5.63 -4.32
C THR A 65 4.57 5.29 -2.95
N GLN A 66 5.87 5.00 -2.95
CA GLN A 66 6.67 5.06 -1.75
C GLN A 66 7.91 5.90 -2.00
N HIS A 67 8.33 6.58 -0.94
CA HIS A 67 9.52 7.40 -0.95
C HIS A 67 10.14 7.34 0.44
N ALA A 68 11.43 7.00 0.54
CA ALA A 68 12.14 7.21 1.79
C ALA A 68 12.58 8.66 1.86
N LEU A 69 12.10 9.36 2.89
CA LEU A 69 12.55 10.70 3.23
C LEU A 69 13.95 10.64 3.84
N ASP A 70 14.19 9.61 4.66
CA ASP A 70 15.46 9.32 5.32
C ASP A 70 15.69 7.80 5.37
N PRO A 71 16.92 7.34 5.61
CA PRO A 71 17.21 5.91 5.84
C PRO A 71 16.34 5.28 6.94
N LEU A 72 15.80 6.11 7.84
CA LEU A 72 14.95 5.72 8.95
C LEU A 72 13.46 6.03 8.73
N THR A 73 13.09 6.85 7.73
CA THR A 73 11.72 7.33 7.54
C THR A 73 11.23 7.03 6.14
N THR A 74 10.18 6.22 6.03
CA THR A 74 9.52 5.91 4.76
C THR A 74 8.10 6.45 4.73
N LEU A 75 7.78 7.18 3.67
CA LEU A 75 6.44 7.63 3.34
C LEU A 75 5.87 6.72 2.24
N LYS A 76 4.59 6.37 2.38
CA LYS A 76 3.82 5.63 1.38
C LYS A 76 2.48 6.32 1.18
N ALA A 77 2.09 6.52 -0.06
CA ALA A 77 0.79 7.07 -0.41
C ALA A 77 0.10 6.14 -1.40
N ARG A 78 -1.23 6.04 -1.31
CA ARG A 78 -2.06 5.20 -2.17
C ARG A 78 -3.38 5.91 -2.44
N VAL A 79 -3.86 5.87 -3.67
CA VAL A 79 -5.16 6.43 -4.07
C VAL A 79 -5.87 5.43 -4.95
N ASN A 80 -7.17 5.23 -4.75
CA ASN A 80 -7.99 4.39 -5.61
C ASN A 80 -9.09 5.18 -6.35
N ASN A 81 -9.61 4.61 -7.44
CA ASN A 81 -10.74 5.19 -8.20
C ASN A 81 -12.07 5.19 -7.44
N MET A 82 -12.12 4.49 -6.30
CA MET A 82 -13.24 4.50 -5.37
C MET A 82 -13.21 5.73 -4.45
N GLY A 83 -12.29 6.68 -4.67
CA GLY A 83 -12.18 7.91 -3.89
C GLY A 83 -11.58 7.70 -2.51
N LYS A 84 -10.80 6.65 -2.31
CA LYS A 84 -10.05 6.45 -1.07
C LYS A 84 -8.61 6.84 -1.30
N ALA A 85 -8.19 7.85 -0.57
CA ALA A 85 -6.80 8.21 -0.41
C ALA A 85 -6.27 7.63 0.90
N SER A 86 -5.05 7.13 0.89
CA SER A 86 -4.39 6.58 2.07
C SER A 86 -2.94 7.02 2.10
N ALA A 87 -2.45 7.34 3.28
CA ALA A 87 -1.06 7.68 3.53
C ALA A 87 -0.54 6.86 4.71
N LEU A 88 0.74 6.53 4.68
CA LEU A 88 1.42 5.81 5.74
C LEU A 88 2.84 6.35 5.88
N ILE A 89 3.20 6.71 7.10
CA ILE A 89 4.56 7.11 7.48
C ILE A 89 5.06 6.07 8.45
N GLN A 90 6.20 5.48 8.12
CA GLN A 90 6.91 4.54 8.98
C GLN A 90 8.26 5.14 9.35
N HIS A 91 8.44 5.45 10.63
CA HIS A 91 9.64 6.03 11.18
C HIS A 91 10.33 5.04 12.13
N GLN A 92 11.61 4.80 11.88
CA GLN A 92 12.46 3.95 12.69
C GLN A 92 13.15 4.80 13.77
N TRP A 93 12.63 4.76 14.99
CA TRP A 93 13.19 5.54 16.11
C TRP A 93 14.36 4.86 16.82
N ARG A 94 14.43 3.51 16.78
CA ARG A 94 15.48 2.67 17.38
C ARG A 94 15.82 1.54 16.41
N PRO A 95 17.04 0.97 16.47
CA PRO A 95 17.38 -0.21 15.68
C PRO A 95 16.31 -1.29 15.89
N LYS A 96 15.74 -1.80 14.80
CA LYS A 96 14.69 -2.84 14.82
C LYS A 96 13.31 -2.41 15.36
N SER A 97 13.12 -1.17 15.81
CA SER A 97 11.82 -0.67 16.28
C SER A 97 11.23 0.37 15.33
N PHE A 98 9.95 0.22 14.98
CA PHE A 98 9.27 1.05 13.99
C PHE A 98 8.00 1.66 14.57
N LEU A 99 7.84 2.95 14.38
CA LEU A 99 6.61 3.69 14.60
C LEU A 99 5.93 3.86 13.23
N THR A 100 4.69 3.41 13.11
CA THR A 100 3.91 3.52 11.87
C THR A 100 2.65 4.31 12.14
N ILE A 101 2.48 5.41 11.42
CA ILE A 101 1.28 6.24 11.42
C ILE A 101 0.62 6.05 10.06
N SER A 102 -0.68 5.73 10.03
CA SER A 102 -1.44 5.63 8.80
C SER A 102 -2.71 6.48 8.85
N GLY A 103 -3.13 6.97 7.70
CA GLY A 103 -4.37 7.70 7.50
C GLY A 103 -5.08 7.18 6.26
N GLU A 104 -6.39 7.04 6.31
CA GLU A 104 -7.26 6.74 5.16
C GLU A 104 -8.41 7.75 5.16
N VAL A 105 -8.67 8.35 4.01
CA VAL A 105 -9.76 9.29 3.77
C VAL A 105 -10.57 8.78 2.60
N ASP A 106 -11.88 8.63 2.80
CA ASP A 106 -12.84 8.24 1.76
C ASP A 106 -13.55 9.51 1.26
N THR A 107 -13.07 10.08 0.17
CA THR A 107 -13.59 11.31 -0.43
C THR A 107 -14.96 11.15 -1.08
N LYS A 108 -15.40 9.91 -1.37
CA LYS A 108 -16.77 9.66 -1.87
C LYS A 108 -17.83 9.73 -0.77
N SER A 109 -17.41 9.62 0.49
CA SER A 109 -18.28 9.79 1.63
C SER A 109 -17.70 10.85 2.55
N ILE A 110 -17.96 12.11 2.22
CA ILE A 110 -17.57 13.29 3.01
C ILE A 110 -18.10 13.22 4.45
N ASP A 111 -19.19 12.49 4.68
CA ASP A 111 -19.73 12.20 6.01
C ASP A 111 -18.94 11.16 6.81
N LYS A 112 -17.97 10.46 6.20
CA LYS A 112 -17.13 9.49 6.90
C LYS A 112 -15.87 10.15 7.44
N THR A 113 -15.74 10.11 8.76
CA THR A 113 -14.53 10.47 9.49
C THR A 113 -13.31 9.74 8.91
N ALA A 114 -12.23 10.49 8.70
CA ALA A 114 -10.93 9.94 8.34
C ALA A 114 -10.51 8.86 9.34
N LYS A 115 -9.99 7.74 8.84
CA LYS A 115 -9.44 6.69 9.69
C LYS A 115 -7.98 6.98 9.92
N ILE A 116 -7.58 7.00 11.18
CA ILE A 116 -6.19 7.16 11.57
C ILE A 116 -5.77 5.89 12.32
N GLY A 117 -4.62 5.35 11.96
CA GLY A 117 -4.01 4.20 12.60
C GLY A 117 -2.65 4.56 13.16
N LEU A 118 -2.35 4.05 14.34
CA LEU A 118 -1.02 4.12 14.94
C LEU A 118 -0.59 2.70 15.29
N ALA A 119 0.63 2.34 14.91
CA ALA A 119 1.22 1.05 15.26
C ALA A 119 2.66 1.27 15.73
N LEU A 120 3.03 0.56 16.79
CA LEU A 120 4.39 0.52 17.31
C LEU A 120 4.87 -0.92 17.28
N ALA A 121 5.93 -1.17 16.52
CA ALA A 121 6.60 -2.45 16.46
C ALA A 121 7.90 -2.37 17.25
N LEU A 122 8.00 -3.13 18.32
CA LEU A 122 9.20 -3.27 19.14
C LEU A 122 9.83 -4.63 18.84
N LYS A 123 11.11 -4.64 18.52
CA LYS A 123 11.91 -5.87 18.53
C LYS A 123 12.83 -5.82 19.75
N PRO A 124 12.94 -6.92 20.51
CA PRO A 124 13.83 -7.02 21.66
C PRO A 124 15.31 -6.88 21.24
#